data_AF-A0A447TX72-F1
#
_entry.id   AF-A0A447TX72-F1
#
_cell.length_a   1.000
_cell.length_b   1.000
_cell.length_c   1.000
_cell.angle_alpha   90.00
_cell.angle_beta   90.00
_cell.angle_gamma   90.00
#
_symmetry.space_group_name_H-M   'P 1'
#
loop_
_entity.id
_entity.type
_entity.pdbx_description
1 polymer ?
#
loop_
_entity_poly.entity_id
_entity_poly.type
_entity_poly.pdbx_seq_one_letter_code
_entity_poly.pdbx_strand_id
1 'polypeptide(L)'
;MELHNDGTYVEEVTDYVLMMKIDEQNMEGGNSLLLHLDDWEHLESFFTHPLARRVMRWAAPPSKNVSHDVWHPVFDVDQQGRPVMRYIDQFVQPKDFEEGVWLSELSDALETSQNILSVPVPVGKFLLINNLFWLHGTRSFYAAS
;
A
#
# COMPACT_ATOMS: atom_id res chain seq x y z
N MET A 1 7.53 7.82 -1.29
CA MET A 1 6.94 6.56 -1.75
C MET A 1 5.67 6.38 -0.95
N GLU A 2 4.58 6.34 -1.69
CA GLU A 2 3.20 6.31 -1.27
C GLU A 2 2.90 5.02 -0.49
N LEU A 3 1.87 5.05 0.34
CA LEU A 3 1.35 3.93 1.12
C LEU A 3 0.75 2.88 0.18
N HIS A 4 1.20 1.64 0.36
CA HIS A 4 0.77 0.51 -0.48
C HIS A 4 0.86 -0.82 0.27
N ASN A 5 0.35 -1.87 -0.37
CA ASN A 5 0.53 -3.27 -0.03
C ASN A 5 1.44 -3.94 -1.07
N ASP A 6 2.26 -4.88 -0.62
CA ASP A 6 3.10 -5.68 -1.52
C ASP A 6 2.29 -6.80 -2.20
N GLY A 7 2.78 -7.29 -3.34
CA GLY A 7 2.25 -8.50 -3.99
C GLY A 7 0.90 -8.33 -4.71
N THR A 8 0.56 -7.12 -5.16
CA THR A 8 -0.69 -6.84 -5.88
C THR A 8 -0.72 -7.33 -7.33
N TYR A 9 0.44 -7.69 -7.90
CA TYR A 9 0.55 -8.12 -9.31
C TYR A 9 0.74 -9.65 -9.47
N VAL A 10 0.51 -10.42 -8.40
CA VAL A 10 0.57 -11.89 -8.40
C VAL A 10 -0.72 -12.47 -7.80
N GLU A 11 -1.03 -13.72 -8.12
CA GLU A 11 -2.24 -14.39 -7.63
C GLU A 11 -2.14 -14.72 -6.14
N GLU A 12 -0.95 -15.12 -5.68
CA GLU A 12 -0.69 -15.45 -4.29
C GLU A 12 -0.76 -14.22 -3.39
N VAL A 13 -1.41 -14.39 -2.24
CA VAL A 13 -1.48 -13.36 -1.21
C VAL A 13 -0.14 -13.25 -0.50
N THR A 14 0.40 -12.04 -0.41
CA THR A 14 1.54 -11.72 0.44
C THR A 14 1.03 -11.31 1.81
N ASP A 15 1.18 -12.16 2.83
CA ASP A 15 0.60 -11.92 4.17
C ASP A 15 1.45 -10.98 5.05
N TYR A 16 2.76 -10.93 4.84
CA TYR A 16 3.68 -10.14 5.66
C TYR A 16 4.74 -9.44 4.83
N VAL A 17 5.14 -8.25 5.31
CA VAL A 17 6.30 -7.51 4.80
C VAL A 17 7.32 -7.39 5.93
N LEU A 18 8.59 -7.68 5.61
CA LEU A 18 9.72 -7.47 6.50
C LEU A 18 10.65 -6.43 5.91
N MET A 19 10.86 -5.33 6.63
CA MET A 19 11.78 -4.25 6.24
C MET A 19 12.85 -4.07 7.33
N MET A 20 14.11 -4.34 6.99
CA MET A 20 15.24 -4.21 7.93
C MET A 20 16.18 -3.08 7.52
N LYS A 21 16.59 -2.25 8.47
CA LYS A 21 17.65 -1.27 8.25
C LYS A 21 19.02 -1.93 8.45
N ILE A 22 19.74 -2.17 7.35
CA ILE A 22 21.05 -2.82 7.38
C ILE A 22 22.17 -1.83 7.70
N ASP A 23 22.11 -0.63 7.15
CA ASP A 23 23.07 0.45 7.37
C ASP A 23 22.36 1.81 7.16
N GLU A 24 22.91 2.87 7.74
CA GLU A 24 22.44 4.24 7.59
C GLU A 24 23.58 5.22 7.87
N GLN A 25 23.96 6.02 6.88
CA GLN A 25 25.01 7.02 6.98
C GLN A 25 24.51 8.33 6.34
N ASN A 26 24.73 9.46 7.02
CA ASN A 26 24.41 10.81 6.53
C ASN A 26 23.00 10.93 5.95
N MET A 27 22.00 10.40 6.67
CA MET A 27 20.60 10.38 6.24
C MET A 27 19.75 11.23 7.19
N GLU A 28 18.98 12.17 6.63
CA GLU A 28 17.90 12.86 7.35
C GLU A 28 16.55 12.52 6.72
N GLY A 29 15.59 12.10 7.54
CA GLY A 29 14.28 11.62 7.07
C GLY A 29 14.28 10.12 6.79
N GLY A 30 13.51 9.67 5.78
CA GLY A 30 13.52 8.27 5.36
C GLY A 30 12.83 7.30 6.34
N ASN A 31 12.01 7.82 7.24
CA ASN A 31 11.17 6.99 8.11
C ASN A 31 10.22 6.12 7.28
N SER A 32 9.96 4.92 7.78
CA SER A 32 8.85 4.11 7.29
C SER A 32 7.54 4.80 7.63
N LEU A 33 6.64 4.89 6.66
CA LEU A 33 5.26 5.31 6.87
C LEU A 33 4.41 4.07 7.03
N LEU A 34 3.49 4.06 7.98
CA LEU A 34 2.55 2.95 8.20
C LEU A 34 1.14 3.50 8.43
N LEU A 35 0.14 2.85 7.87
CA LEU A 35 -1.27 3.13 8.12
C LEU A 35 -2.01 1.82 8.37
N HIS A 36 -2.57 1.65 9.57
CA HIS A 36 -3.49 0.55 9.84
C HIS A 36 -4.87 0.92 9.28
N LEU A 37 -5.56 -0.02 8.63
CA LEU A 37 -6.88 0.24 8.06
C LEU A 37 -7.90 0.73 9.11
N ASP A 38 -7.96 0.10 10.29
CA ASP A 38 -8.85 0.53 11.38
C ASP A 38 -8.58 1.96 11.90
N ASP A 39 -7.38 2.52 11.66
CA ASP A 39 -7.05 3.89 12.03
C ASP A 39 -7.36 4.89 10.89
N TRP A 40 -7.65 4.42 9.68
CA TRP A 40 -7.89 5.29 8.52
C TRP A 40 -9.30 5.89 8.55
N GLU A 41 -9.37 7.21 8.67
CA GLU A 41 -10.60 7.99 8.85
C GLU A 41 -11.57 7.94 7.67
N HIS A 42 -11.10 7.51 6.50
CA HIS A 42 -11.91 7.40 5.27
C HIS A 42 -12.25 5.95 4.90
N LEU A 43 -11.86 4.96 5.71
CA LEU A 43 -12.05 3.53 5.40
C LEU A 43 -13.49 3.20 5.03
N GLU A 44 -14.47 3.61 5.83
CA GLU A 44 -15.88 3.29 5.59
C GLU A 44 -16.37 3.85 4.24
N SER A 45 -16.01 5.09 3.92
CA SER A 45 -16.42 5.76 2.67
C SER A 45 -15.91 5.03 1.43
N PHE A 46 -14.64 4.61 1.43
CA PHE A 46 -14.07 3.90 0.31
C PHE A 46 -14.50 2.44 0.28
N PHE A 47 -14.53 1.75 1.41
CA PHE A 47 -14.86 0.32 1.49
C PHE A 47 -16.31 0.02 1.12
N THR A 48 -17.25 0.93 1.39
CA THR A 48 -18.67 0.77 1.03
C THR A 48 -18.97 1.18 -0.42
N HIS A 49 -18.03 1.84 -1.10
CA HIS A 49 -18.19 2.24 -2.50
C HIS A 49 -18.28 1.01 -3.42
N PRO A 50 -19.12 1.01 -4.49
CA PRO A 50 -19.22 -0.12 -5.41
C PRO A 50 -17.89 -0.49 -6.07
N LEU A 51 -17.01 0.49 -6.31
CA LEU A 51 -15.69 0.24 -6.90
C LEU A 51 -14.73 -0.51 -5.98
N ALA A 52 -14.96 -0.51 -4.67
CA ALA A 52 -14.12 -1.26 -3.72
C ALA A 52 -14.10 -2.76 -4.02
N ARG A 53 -15.22 -3.31 -4.52
CA ARG A 53 -15.40 -4.72 -4.87
C ARG A 53 -15.27 -4.98 -6.37
N ARG A 54 -15.04 -3.94 -7.18
CA ARG A 54 -14.86 -4.09 -8.62
C ARG A 54 -13.48 -4.68 -8.88
N VAL A 55 -13.45 -5.79 -9.60
CA VAL A 55 -12.21 -6.41 -10.06
C VAL A 55 -11.50 -5.46 -11.02
N MET A 56 -10.26 -5.09 -10.70
CA MET A 56 -9.40 -4.23 -11.51
C MET A 56 -8.19 -5.03 -12.02
N ARG A 57 -7.56 -4.54 -13.09
CA ARG A 57 -6.37 -5.16 -13.68
C ARG A 57 -5.12 -4.65 -12.96
N TRP A 58 -4.18 -5.56 -12.67
CA TRP A 58 -2.91 -5.27 -12.03
C TRP A 58 -1.77 -5.79 -12.91
N ALA A 59 -0.87 -4.90 -13.31
CA ALA A 59 0.22 -5.22 -14.22
C ALA A 59 1.56 -5.04 -13.51
N ALA A 60 2.38 -6.09 -13.53
CA ALA A 60 3.73 -6.03 -12.99
C ALA A 60 4.61 -5.06 -13.81
N PRO A 61 5.59 -4.38 -13.19
CA PRO A 61 6.54 -3.57 -13.95
C PRO A 61 7.46 -4.48 -14.78
N PRO A 62 8.05 -3.99 -15.90
CA PRO A 62 8.86 -4.81 -16.81
C PRO A 62 10.07 -5.49 -16.16
N SER A 63 10.54 -4.98 -15.02
CA SER A 63 11.65 -5.53 -14.25
C SER A 63 11.30 -6.79 -13.46
N LYS A 64 10.01 -7.13 -13.34
CA LYS A 64 9.54 -8.35 -12.67
C LYS A 64 9.33 -9.44 -13.72
N ASN A 65 9.87 -10.62 -13.48
CA ASN A 65 9.78 -11.77 -14.38
C ASN A 65 8.40 -12.47 -14.26
N VAL A 66 7.32 -11.70 -14.37
CA VAL A 66 5.93 -12.17 -14.29
C VAL A 66 5.32 -12.06 -15.68
N SER A 67 4.70 -13.14 -16.15
CA SER A 67 4.30 -13.30 -17.56
C SER A 67 2.84 -12.92 -17.85
N HIS A 68 2.06 -12.54 -16.84
CA HIS A 68 0.64 -12.22 -16.99
C HIS A 68 0.19 -11.16 -15.99
N ASP A 69 -0.83 -10.40 -16.37
CA ASP A 69 -1.56 -9.52 -15.47
C ASP A 69 -2.44 -10.36 -14.53
N VAL A 70 -2.82 -9.77 -13.40
CA VAL A 70 -3.78 -10.38 -12.45
C VAL A 70 -4.99 -9.48 -12.24
N TRP A 71 -6.06 -10.07 -11.71
CA TRP A 71 -7.35 -9.40 -11.57
C TRP A 71 -7.94 -9.64 -10.19
N HIS A 72 -8.00 -8.58 -9.39
CA HIS A 72 -8.64 -8.62 -8.08
C HIS A 72 -9.17 -7.23 -7.70
N PRO A 73 -10.14 -7.12 -6.77
CA PRO A 73 -10.57 -5.83 -6.26
C PRO A 73 -9.50 -5.16 -5.40
N VAL A 74 -9.63 -3.86 -5.18
CA VAL A 74 -8.75 -3.09 -4.28
C VAL A 74 -8.97 -3.49 -2.82
N PHE A 75 -10.23 -3.70 -2.44
CA PHE A 75 -10.61 -4.14 -1.10
C PHE A 75 -11.19 -5.55 -1.14
N ASP A 76 -10.94 -6.30 -0.08
CA ASP A 76 -11.57 -7.59 0.21
C ASP A 76 -11.93 -7.65 1.70
N VAL A 77 -12.31 -8.82 2.18
CA VAL A 77 -12.58 -9.08 3.60
C VAL A 77 -11.73 -10.22 4.15
N ASP A 78 -11.40 -10.11 5.44
CA ASP A 78 -10.86 -11.24 6.18
C ASP A 78 -11.95 -12.27 6.54
N GLN A 79 -11.57 -13.32 7.28
CA GLN A 79 -12.48 -14.39 7.69
C GLN A 79 -13.66 -13.92 8.58
N GLN A 80 -13.57 -12.72 9.16
CA GLN A 80 -14.60 -12.12 10.01
C GLN A 80 -15.42 -11.06 9.26
N GLY A 81 -15.16 -10.84 7.97
CA GLY A 81 -15.84 -9.81 7.18
C GLY A 81 -15.24 -8.41 7.34
N ARG A 82 -14.06 -8.28 7.97
CA ARG A 82 -13.41 -6.98 8.20
C ARG A 82 -12.59 -6.57 6.98
N PRO A 83 -12.52 -5.26 6.64
CA PRO A 83 -11.80 -4.80 5.46
C PRO A 83 -10.33 -5.20 5.45
N VAL A 84 -9.86 -5.68 4.31
CA VAL A 84 -8.44 -5.82 3.96
C VAL A 84 -8.19 -5.17 2.60
N MET A 85 -6.94 -4.86 2.29
CA MET A 85 -6.57 -4.10 1.11
C MET A 85 -5.43 -4.75 0.33
N ARG A 86 -5.50 -4.64 -1.00
CA ARG A 86 -4.43 -4.98 -1.94
C ARG A 86 -4.29 -3.84 -2.92
N TYR A 87 -3.47 -2.85 -2.57
CA TYR A 87 -3.36 -1.62 -3.33
C TYR A 87 -1.92 -1.15 -3.54
N ILE A 88 -1.63 -0.69 -4.76
CA ILE A 88 -0.48 0.14 -5.12
C ILE A 88 -0.82 0.91 -6.39
N ASP A 89 -0.62 2.23 -6.35
CA ASP A 89 -0.92 3.16 -7.44
C ASP A 89 -0.18 2.82 -8.75
N GLN A 90 1.08 2.36 -8.64
CA GLN A 90 1.94 2.09 -9.80
C GLN A 90 1.48 0.92 -10.66
N PHE A 91 0.78 -0.07 -10.08
CA PHE A 91 0.47 -1.33 -10.77
C PHE A 91 -1.01 -1.52 -11.07
N VAL A 92 -1.91 -0.80 -10.39
CA VAL A 92 -3.34 -0.81 -10.75
C VAL A 92 -3.53 -0.13 -12.11
N GLN A 93 -4.41 -0.70 -12.94
CA GLN A 93 -4.64 -0.25 -14.31
C GLN A 93 -6.13 0.05 -14.51
N PRO A 94 -6.58 1.28 -14.22
CA PRO A 94 -7.98 1.66 -14.44
C PRO A 94 -8.34 1.49 -15.91
N LYS A 95 -9.45 0.81 -16.18
CA LYS A 95 -9.89 0.56 -17.57
C LYS A 95 -10.61 1.75 -18.19
N ASP A 96 -11.09 2.67 -17.36
CA ASP A 96 -11.90 3.81 -17.75
C ASP A 96 -11.73 5.00 -16.78
N PHE A 97 -12.40 6.10 -17.11
CA PHE A 97 -12.37 7.33 -16.33
C PHE A 97 -12.99 7.18 -14.94
N GLU A 98 -14.02 6.33 -14.78
CA GLU A 98 -14.69 6.10 -13.50
C GLU A 98 -13.72 5.45 -12.50
N GLU A 99 -13.04 4.37 -12.92
CA GLU A 99 -12.02 3.72 -12.11
C GLU A 99 -10.83 4.66 -11.84
N GLY A 100 -10.40 5.42 -12.85
CA GLY A 100 -9.27 6.34 -12.72
C GLY A 100 -9.49 7.46 -11.71
N VAL A 101 -10.66 8.12 -11.74
CA VAL A 101 -10.98 9.20 -10.79
C VAL A 101 -11.06 8.66 -9.36
N TRP A 102 -11.76 7.54 -9.16
CA TRP A 102 -11.90 6.95 -7.83
C TRP A 102 -10.57 6.47 -7.25
N LEU A 103 -9.68 5.89 -8.07
CA LEU A 103 -8.34 5.49 -7.63
C LEU A 103 -7.45 6.68 -7.29
N SER A 104 -7.59 7.80 -8.01
CA SER A 104 -6.89 9.05 -7.68
C SER A 104 -7.36 9.60 -6.35
N GLU A 105 -8.68 9.67 -6.12
CA GLU A 105 -9.27 10.11 -4.85
C GLU A 105 -8.88 9.18 -3.69
N LEU A 106 -8.82 7.87 -3.94
CA LEU A 106 -8.34 6.88 -2.97
C LEU A 106 -6.88 7.15 -2.59
N SER A 107 -6.02 7.37 -3.59
CA SER A 107 -4.60 7.68 -3.37
C SER A 107 -4.44 8.93 -2.49
N ASP A 108 -5.13 10.01 -2.84
CA ASP A 108 -5.08 11.27 -2.09
C ASP A 108 -5.57 11.08 -0.65
N ALA A 109 -6.65 10.33 -0.45
CA ALA A 109 -7.23 10.06 0.87
C ALA A 109 -6.35 9.16 1.75
N LEU A 110 -5.54 8.27 1.17
CA LEU A 110 -4.55 7.48 1.91
C LEU A 110 -3.38 8.37 2.33
N GLU A 111 -2.79 9.12 1.39
CA GLU A 111 -1.58 9.91 1.62
C GLU A 111 -1.82 11.13 2.54
N THR A 112 -3.05 11.63 2.61
CA THR A 112 -3.43 12.75 3.48
C THR A 112 -4.04 12.34 4.81
N SER A 113 -4.09 11.04 5.11
CA SER A 113 -4.59 10.54 6.39
C SER A 113 -3.80 11.13 7.56
N GLN A 114 -4.54 11.56 8.59
CA GLN A 114 -3.94 12.13 9.81
C GLN A 114 -3.38 11.05 10.75
N ASN A 115 -3.67 9.77 10.49
CA ASN A 115 -3.31 8.64 11.33
C ASN A 115 -2.10 7.85 10.80
N ILE A 116 -1.40 8.38 9.81
CA ILE A 116 -0.15 7.79 9.30
C ILE A 116 0.92 7.85 10.39
N LEU A 117 1.45 6.70 10.76
CA LEU A 117 2.60 6.57 11.64
C LEU A 117 3.89 6.83 10.86
N SER A 118 4.75 7.70 11.39
CA SER A 118 6.12 7.90 10.91
C SER A 118 7.09 7.21 11.85
N VAL A 119 7.61 6.06 11.42
CA VAL A 119 8.42 5.16 12.27
C VAL A 119 9.89 5.19 11.85
N PRO A 120 10.79 5.70 12.71
CA PRO A 120 12.21 5.53 12.47
C PRO A 120 12.59 4.05 12.69
N VAL A 121 13.38 3.49 11.78
CA VAL A 121 13.91 2.12 11.88
C VAL A 121 15.44 2.20 12.01
N PRO A 122 15.99 2.13 13.24
CA PRO A 122 17.43 2.17 13.46
C PRO A 122 18.16 0.98 12.83
N VAL A 123 19.45 1.15 12.54
CA VAL A 123 20.33 0.07 12.07
C VAL A 123 20.21 -1.17 12.97
N GLY A 124 20.05 -2.34 12.34
CA GLY A 124 19.87 -3.63 13.01
C GLY A 124 18.44 -3.91 13.49
N LYS A 125 17.48 -2.99 13.31
CA LYS A 125 16.06 -3.21 13.58
C LYS A 125 15.30 -3.53 12.29
N PHE A 126 14.16 -4.21 12.45
CA PHE A 126 13.24 -4.49 11.36
C PHE A 126 11.80 -4.25 11.78
N LEU A 127 10.96 -3.89 10.81
CA LEU A 127 9.50 -3.96 10.90
C LEU A 127 9.05 -5.30 10.32
N LEU A 128 8.08 -5.93 10.97
CA LEU A 128 7.32 -7.06 10.46
C LEU A 128 5.84 -6.73 10.64
N ILE A 129 5.15 -6.51 9.53
CA ILE A 129 3.76 -6.05 9.50
C ILE A 129 2.89 -7.04 8.72
N ASN A 130 1.60 -7.12 9.08
CA ASN A 130 0.62 -7.86 8.30
C ASN A 130 0.20 -7.01 7.10
N ASN A 131 0.52 -7.48 5.89
CA ASN A 131 0.35 -6.73 4.65
C ASN A 131 -1.11 -6.57 4.21
N LEU A 132 -2.06 -7.28 4.82
CA LEU A 132 -3.47 -7.22 4.46
C LEU A 132 -4.20 -6.00 5.05
N PHE A 133 -3.76 -5.52 6.21
CA PHE A 133 -4.40 -4.40 6.92
C PHE A 133 -3.44 -3.32 7.41
N TRP A 134 -2.14 -3.48 7.12
CA TRP A 134 -1.18 -2.39 7.16
C TRP A 134 -0.79 -2.01 5.73
N LEU A 135 -0.94 -0.74 5.41
CA LEU A 135 -0.24 -0.13 4.30
C LEU A 135 1.10 0.41 4.80
N HIS A 136 2.09 0.41 3.92
CA HIS A 136 3.41 0.92 4.22
C HIS A 136 3.97 1.77 3.08
N GLY A 137 4.82 2.73 3.42
CA GLY A 137 5.44 3.66 2.49
C GLY A 137 6.75 4.17 3.07
N THR A 138 7.37 5.14 2.41
CA THR A 138 8.61 5.74 2.88
C THR A 138 8.57 7.25 2.69
N ARG A 139 8.85 7.98 3.78
CA ARG A 139 8.97 9.43 3.76
C ARG A 139 10.20 9.84 2.94
N SER A 140 10.13 11.01 2.30
CA SER A 140 11.28 11.61 1.64
C SER A 140 12.47 11.76 2.59
N PHE A 141 13.68 11.72 2.02
CA PHE A 141 14.94 11.86 2.74
C PHE A 141 15.91 12.76 1.98
N TYR A 142 16.90 13.25 2.70
CA TYR A 142 17.95 14.12 2.17
C TYR A 142 19.31 13.66 2.68
N ALA A 143 20.36 14.01 1.94
CA ALA A 143 21.72 13.84 2.43
C ALA A 143 21.96 14.81 3.59
N ALA A 144 22.37 14.27 4.74
CA ALA A 144 22.80 15.07 5.88
C ALA A 144 24.07 15.85 5.50
N SER A 145 24.12 17.12 5.89
CA SER A 145 25.25 18.02 5.65
C SER A 145 26.47 17.70 6.51
#